data_AF-A0A2N2VKT8-F1
#
_entry.id   AF-A0A2N2VKT8-F1
#
_cell.length_a   1.000
_cell.length_b   1.000
_cell.length_c   1.000
_cell.angle_alpha   90.00
_cell.angle_beta   90.00
_cell.angle_gamma   90.00
#
_symmetry.space_group_name_H-M   'P 1'
#
loop_
_entity.id
_entity.type
_entity.pdbx_description
1 polymer ?
#
loop_
_entity_poly.entity_id
_entity_poly.type
_entity_poly.pdbx_seq_one_letter_code
_entity_poly.pdbx_strand_id
1 'polypeptide(L)'
;MLKRIVLLASLFILIAGCATGGSTTDSDSMYITASALTKLSASVESTVRYKNPPDNIPDDDLLKLATEHDPSLLAPFSGYTVKVLREDRHAVVLVCSEDGTLGLLEDIGCTAAMDKHLWQVEGSDCNFTLSSSSACAP
;
A
#
# COMPACT_ATOMS: atom_id res chain seq x y z
N MET A 1 39.11 13.14 -43.71
CA MET A 1 39.11 13.13 -42.23
C MET A 1 37.78 13.57 -41.63
N LEU A 2 37.09 14.55 -42.22
CA LEU A 2 35.75 15.01 -41.81
C LEU A 2 34.68 13.88 -41.76
N LYS A 3 34.68 12.94 -42.71
CA LYS A 3 33.78 11.77 -42.73
C LYS A 3 33.94 10.82 -41.53
N ARG A 4 35.14 10.70 -40.96
CA ARG A 4 35.39 9.84 -39.78
C ARG A 4 34.91 10.51 -38.49
N ILE A 5 34.99 11.84 -38.42
CA ILE A 5 34.51 12.63 -37.27
C ILE A 5 32.97 12.60 -37.20
N VAL A 6 32.28 12.66 -38.35
CA VAL A 6 30.81 12.57 -38.41
C VAL A 6 30.29 11.19 -37.97
N LEU A 7 31.03 10.11 -38.26
CA LEU A 7 30.69 8.75 -37.83
C LEU A 7 30.88 8.50 -36.33
N LEU A 8 31.79 9.22 -35.67
CA LEU A 8 31.97 9.13 -34.21
C LEU A 8 30.95 9.99 -33.44
N ALA A 9 30.46 11.08 -34.04
CA ALA A 9 29.47 11.96 -33.41
C ALA A 9 28.06 11.33 -33.35
N SER A 10 27.73 10.42 -34.26
CA SER A 10 26.43 9.74 -34.29
C SER A 10 26.30 8.56 -33.31
N LEU A 11 27.40 8.12 -32.67
CA LEU A 11 27.38 6.99 -31.72
C LEU A 11 27.10 7.42 -30.26
N PHE A 12 27.22 8.70 -29.94
CA PHE A 12 27.08 9.20 -28.55
C PHE A 12 25.66 9.62 -28.15
N ILE A 13 24.71 9.67 -29.09
CA ILE A 13 23.35 10.19 -28.81
C ILE A 13 22.38 9.09 -28.32
N LEU A 14 22.80 7.81 -28.32
CA LEU A 14 21.91 6.68 -28.00
C LEU A 14 21.91 6.22 -26.53
N ILE A 15 22.63 6.89 -25.62
CA ILE A 15 22.74 6.49 -24.20
C ILE A 15 21.87 7.30 -23.23
N ALA A 16 21.05 8.24 -23.73
CA ALA A 16 19.96 8.81 -22.93
C ALA A 16 18.72 7.91 -23.01
N GLY A 17 18.89 6.62 -22.68
CA GLY A 17 17.76 5.75 -22.37
C GLY A 17 17.19 6.22 -21.05
N CYS A 18 15.96 6.73 -21.07
CA CYS A 18 15.23 7.16 -19.88
C CYS A 18 15.28 6.06 -18.82
N ALA A 19 16.01 6.29 -17.75
CA ALA A 19 15.78 5.62 -16.48
C ALA A 19 14.48 6.18 -15.87
N THR A 20 13.34 5.95 -16.54
CA THR A 20 12.05 6.01 -15.87
C THR A 20 11.96 4.74 -15.04
N GLY A 21 12.60 4.75 -13.87
CA GLY A 21 12.30 3.84 -12.76
C GLY A 21 10.92 4.14 -12.17
N GLY A 22 9.91 4.31 -13.03
CA GLY A 22 8.53 4.24 -12.62
C GLY A 22 8.25 2.77 -12.43
N SER A 23 8.16 2.35 -11.17
CA SER A 23 7.62 1.04 -10.77
C SER A 23 6.39 0.76 -11.63
N THR A 24 6.53 -0.04 -12.68
CA THR A 24 5.39 -0.69 -13.30
C THR A 24 4.91 -1.66 -12.25
N THR A 25 4.02 -1.18 -11.41
CA THR A 25 3.33 -1.98 -10.41
C THR A 25 2.70 -3.14 -11.16
N ASP A 26 3.25 -4.34 -10.99
CA ASP A 26 2.77 -5.54 -11.66
C ASP A 26 1.33 -5.77 -11.22
N SER A 27 0.37 -5.64 -12.14
CA SER A 27 -1.05 -5.69 -11.83
C SER A 27 -1.45 -6.98 -11.12
N ASP A 28 -0.82 -8.09 -11.50
CA ASP A 28 -1.11 -9.39 -10.91
C ASP A 28 -0.65 -9.42 -9.45
N SER A 29 0.55 -8.88 -9.18
CA SER A 29 1.06 -8.71 -7.82
C SER A 29 0.13 -7.85 -6.96
N MET A 30 -0.47 -6.79 -7.51
CA MET A 30 -1.37 -5.93 -6.75
C MET A 30 -2.71 -6.56 -6.43
N TYR A 31 -3.26 -7.38 -7.31
CA TYR A 31 -4.49 -8.11 -6.99
C TYR A 31 -4.24 -9.17 -5.91
N ILE A 32 -3.05 -9.79 -5.89
CA ILE A 32 -2.65 -10.69 -4.80
C ILE A 32 -2.52 -9.91 -3.49
N THR A 33 -1.81 -8.77 -3.50
CA THR A 33 -1.68 -7.89 -2.32
C THR A 33 -3.03 -7.38 -1.85
N ALA A 34 -3.96 -7.07 -2.77
CA ALA A 34 -5.31 -6.66 -2.43
C ALA A 34 -6.09 -7.76 -1.71
N SER A 35 -6.04 -9.00 -2.22
CA SER A 35 -6.65 -10.13 -1.52
C SER A 35 -6.02 -10.43 -0.17
N ALA A 36 -4.73 -10.12 0.01
CA ALA A 36 -4.09 -10.22 1.32
C ALA A 36 -4.57 -9.10 2.26
N LEU A 37 -4.76 -7.88 1.74
CA LEU A 37 -5.14 -6.72 2.52
C LEU A 37 -6.51 -6.91 3.16
N THR A 38 -7.48 -7.46 2.44
CA THR A 38 -8.81 -7.73 3.03
C THR A 38 -8.74 -8.64 4.27
N LYS A 39 -7.80 -9.58 4.31
CA LYS A 39 -7.56 -10.43 5.49
C LYS A 39 -6.89 -9.67 6.63
N LEU A 40 -5.88 -8.85 6.31
CA LEU A 40 -5.20 -8.03 7.29
C LEU A 40 -6.16 -7.01 7.89
N SER A 41 -6.92 -6.28 7.08
CA SER A 41 -7.91 -5.30 7.53
C SER A 41 -8.96 -5.93 8.43
N ALA A 42 -9.49 -7.11 8.09
CA ALA A 42 -10.44 -7.83 8.95
C ALA A 42 -9.82 -8.24 10.31
N SER A 43 -8.55 -8.62 10.31
CA SER A 43 -7.79 -8.95 11.53
C SER A 43 -7.56 -7.70 12.41
N VAL A 44 -7.20 -6.58 11.80
CA VAL A 44 -7.03 -5.29 12.49
C VAL A 44 -8.38 -4.79 13.03
N GLU A 45 -9.44 -4.85 12.24
CA GLU A 45 -10.81 -4.51 12.65
C GLU A 45 -11.24 -5.29 13.90
N SER A 46 -11.11 -6.62 13.86
CA SER A 46 -11.44 -7.48 15.01
C SER A 46 -10.65 -7.08 16.26
N THR A 47 -9.38 -6.73 16.08
CA THR A 47 -8.50 -6.32 17.17
C THR A 47 -8.92 -4.99 17.77
N VAL A 48 -9.15 -3.97 16.93
CA VAL A 48 -9.59 -2.65 17.37
C VAL A 48 -10.96 -2.74 18.04
N ARG A 49 -11.92 -3.49 17.47
CA ARG A 49 -13.28 -3.61 17.97
C ARG A 49 -13.38 -4.39 19.29
N TYR A 50 -12.65 -5.50 19.42
CA TYR A 50 -12.85 -6.45 20.53
C TYR A 50 -11.72 -6.48 21.57
N LYS A 51 -10.46 -6.22 21.18
CA LYS A 51 -9.34 -6.12 22.14
C LYS A 51 -9.18 -4.72 22.71
N ASN A 52 -9.73 -3.70 22.05
CA ASN A 52 -9.73 -2.29 22.48
C ASN A 52 -8.32 -1.80 22.90
N PRO A 53 -7.32 -1.87 22.00
CA PRO A 53 -5.96 -1.43 22.30
C PRO A 53 -5.89 0.08 22.55
N PRO A 54 -4.85 0.59 23.24
CA PRO A 54 -4.71 2.02 23.52
C PRO A 54 -4.77 2.89 22.25
N ASP A 55 -5.45 4.04 22.32
CA ASP A 55 -5.59 5.00 21.21
C ASP A 55 -4.27 5.59 20.72
N ASN A 56 -3.15 5.38 21.40
CA ASN A 56 -1.83 5.88 21.02
C ASN A 56 -0.81 4.77 20.72
N ILE A 57 -1.26 3.51 20.60
CA ILE A 57 -0.37 2.43 20.15
C ILE A 57 0.16 2.75 18.74
N PRO A 58 1.47 2.59 18.48
CA PRO A 58 2.01 2.75 17.13
C PRO A 58 1.42 1.73 16.16
N ASP A 59 1.27 2.10 14.88
CA ASP A 59 0.70 1.25 13.85
C ASP A 59 1.41 -0.11 13.76
N ASP A 60 2.75 -0.14 13.79
CA ASP A 60 3.53 -1.38 13.77
C ASP A 60 3.19 -2.33 14.93
N ASP A 61 2.92 -1.77 16.11
CA ASP A 61 2.59 -2.56 17.29
C ASP A 61 1.12 -3.00 17.28
N LEU A 62 0.23 -2.18 16.72
CA LEU A 62 -1.16 -2.57 16.44
C LEU A 62 -1.22 -3.71 15.42
N LEU A 63 -0.45 -3.62 14.33
CA LEU A 63 -0.36 -4.65 13.31
C LEU A 63 0.15 -5.96 13.90
N LYS A 64 1.23 -5.93 14.70
CA LYS A 64 1.72 -7.11 15.42
C LYS A 64 0.67 -7.70 16.37
N LEU A 65 -0.06 -6.87 17.10
CA LEU A 65 -1.13 -7.30 18.00
C LEU A 65 -2.30 -7.95 17.23
N ALA A 66 -2.64 -7.38 16.07
CA ALA A 66 -3.70 -7.89 15.22
C ALA A 66 -3.36 -9.24 14.62
N THR A 67 -2.10 -9.42 14.21
CA THR A 67 -1.60 -10.65 13.60
C THR A 67 -0.94 -11.59 14.59
N GLU A 68 -1.11 -11.41 15.90
CA GLU A 68 -0.46 -12.22 16.94
C GLU A 68 -0.72 -13.73 16.76
N HIS A 69 -1.94 -14.09 16.36
CA HIS A 69 -2.34 -15.49 16.13
C HIS A 69 -1.97 -16.01 14.73
N ASP A 70 -1.69 -15.13 13.78
CA ASP A 70 -1.24 -15.48 12.44
C ASP A 70 -0.29 -14.39 11.87
N PRO A 71 1.00 -14.41 12.24
CA PRO A 71 1.97 -13.43 11.76
C PRO A 71 2.18 -13.47 10.24
N SER A 72 1.75 -14.55 9.56
CA SER A 72 1.89 -14.66 8.11
C SER A 72 1.05 -13.64 7.35
N LEU A 73 0.03 -13.06 7.99
CA LEU A 73 -0.78 -11.97 7.43
C LEU A 73 0.02 -10.71 7.09
N LEU A 74 1.18 -10.49 7.74
CA LEU A 74 2.07 -9.36 7.41
C LEU A 74 3.05 -9.65 6.28
N ALA A 75 3.30 -10.92 5.95
CA ALA A 75 4.33 -11.30 5.00
C ALA A 75 4.14 -10.69 3.58
N PRO A 76 2.91 -10.61 3.02
CA PRO A 76 2.68 -9.97 1.72
C PRO A 76 3.02 -8.47 1.69
N PHE A 77 3.12 -7.84 2.85
CA PHE A 77 3.38 -6.41 2.98
C PHE A 77 4.86 -6.09 3.27
N SER A 78 5.74 -7.10 3.21
CA SER A 78 7.18 -6.90 3.30
C SER A 78 7.67 -6.04 2.14
N GLY A 79 8.18 -4.83 2.44
CA GLY A 79 8.57 -3.84 1.44
C GLY A 79 7.52 -2.76 1.16
N TYR A 80 6.43 -2.74 1.93
CA TYR A 80 5.44 -1.66 1.89
C TYR A 80 5.38 -0.94 3.24
N THR A 81 4.95 0.31 3.21
CA THR A 81 4.53 1.01 4.42
C THR A 81 3.05 0.73 4.65
N VAL A 82 2.68 0.21 5.83
CA VAL A 82 1.28 -0.04 6.20
C VAL A 82 0.87 0.90 7.32
N LYS A 83 -0.23 1.62 7.13
CA LYS A 83 -0.76 2.61 8.08
C LYS A 83 -2.15 2.20 8.51
N VAL A 84 -2.54 2.53 9.75
CA VAL A 84 -3.86 2.21 10.29
C VAL A 84 -4.56 3.47 10.79
N LEU A 85 -5.72 3.78 10.22
CA LEU A 85 -6.63 4.78 10.76
C LEU A 85 -7.65 4.07 11.65
N ARG A 86 -7.87 4.62 12.85
CA ARG A 86 -8.88 4.12 13.80
C ARG A 86 -9.93 5.18 14.04
N GLU A 87 -11.18 4.79 13.86
CA GLU A 87 -12.34 5.67 13.98
C GLU A 87 -13.48 4.86 14.62
N ASP A 88 -13.96 5.30 15.79
CA ASP A 88 -15.06 4.65 16.53
C ASP A 88 -14.92 3.13 16.69
N ARG A 89 -13.72 2.70 17.09
CA ARG A 89 -13.33 1.27 17.22
C ARG A 89 -13.44 0.45 15.93
N HIS A 90 -13.41 1.10 14.79
CA HIS A 90 -13.21 0.49 13.48
C HIS A 90 -11.86 0.86 12.90
N ALA A 91 -11.38 0.06 11.95
CA ALA A 91 -10.11 0.28 11.29
C ALA A 91 -10.24 0.48 9.77
N VAL A 92 -9.41 1.37 9.24
CA VAL A 92 -9.07 1.46 7.81
C VAL A 92 -7.57 1.20 7.69
N VAL A 93 -7.18 0.32 6.77
CA VAL A 93 -5.78 -0.02 6.53
C VAL A 93 -5.36 0.52 5.17
N LEU A 94 -4.25 1.26 5.14
CA LEU A 94 -3.67 1.85 3.94
C LEU A 94 -2.30 1.22 3.68
N VAL A 95 -2.11 0.70 2.48
CA VAL A 95 -0.83 0.19 1.97
C VAL A 95 -0.23 1.23 1.04
N CYS A 96 1.00 1.60 1.33
CA CYS A 96 1.78 2.56 0.55
C CYS A 96 3.05 1.93 -0.01
N SER A 97 3.66 2.61 -0.98
CA SER A 97 5.01 2.29 -1.46
C SER A 97 6.02 2.20 -0.32
N GLU A 98 7.15 1.55 -0.58
CA GLU A 98 8.23 1.37 0.40
C GLU A 98 8.69 2.70 1.03
N ASP A 99 8.79 3.75 0.22
CA ASP A 99 9.15 5.11 0.66
C ASP A 99 7.99 5.89 1.32
N GLY A 100 6.80 5.29 1.39
CA GLY A 100 5.61 5.87 2.00
C GLY A 100 5.04 7.08 1.25
N THR A 101 5.41 7.29 -0.02
CA THR A 101 4.95 8.45 -0.80
C THR A 101 3.64 8.19 -1.54
N LEU A 102 3.50 7.01 -2.18
CA LEU A 102 2.34 6.65 -2.99
C LEU A 102 1.41 5.71 -2.24
N GLY A 103 0.11 5.96 -2.32
CA GLY A 103 -0.94 5.06 -1.88
C GLY A 103 -1.19 3.97 -2.92
N LEU A 104 -1.26 2.70 -2.49
CA LEU A 104 -1.43 1.56 -3.38
C LEU A 104 -2.79 0.88 -3.19
N LEU A 105 -3.20 0.65 -1.94
CA LEU A 105 -4.46 -0.01 -1.59
C LEU A 105 -5.00 0.59 -0.29
N GLU A 106 -6.32 0.74 -0.19
CA GLU A 106 -6.98 1.22 1.04
C GLU A 106 -8.27 0.43 1.27
N ASP A 107 -8.46 -0.06 2.49
CA ASP A 107 -9.49 -1.04 2.79
C ASP A 107 -10.08 -0.82 4.19
N ILE A 108 -11.41 -0.83 4.29
CA ILE A 108 -12.15 -0.69 5.55
C ILE A 108 -12.34 -2.08 6.13
N GLY A 109 -11.83 -2.34 7.34
CA GLY A 109 -11.78 -3.71 7.86
C GLY A 109 -13.14 -4.35 8.17
N CYS A 110 -14.23 -3.59 8.17
CA CYS A 110 -15.59 -4.09 8.36
C CYS A 110 -16.31 -4.47 7.05
N THR A 111 -15.72 -4.21 5.88
CA THR A 111 -16.29 -4.58 4.57
C THR A 111 -15.75 -5.95 4.13
N ALA A 112 -16.47 -6.61 3.21
CA ALA A 112 -16.07 -7.94 2.74
C ALA A 112 -15.20 -7.91 1.48
N ALA A 113 -15.29 -6.83 0.68
CA ALA A 113 -14.60 -6.67 -0.58
C ALA A 113 -13.57 -5.54 -0.45
N MET A 114 -12.50 -5.62 -1.24
CA MET A 114 -11.51 -4.55 -1.34
C MET A 114 -12.17 -3.23 -1.71
N ASP A 115 -11.94 -2.17 -0.91
CA ASP A 115 -12.61 -0.89 -1.12
C ASP A 115 -11.94 0.00 -2.18
N LYS A 116 -10.60 0.15 -2.15
CA LYS A 116 -9.88 1.02 -3.10
C LYS A 116 -8.57 0.45 -3.62
N HIS A 117 -8.45 0.44 -4.95
CA HIS A 117 -7.23 0.15 -5.69
C HIS A 117 -6.52 1.45 -6.11
N LEU A 118 -5.87 2.13 -5.15
CA LEU A 118 -5.20 3.42 -5.38
C LEU A 118 -4.10 3.36 -6.45
N TRP A 119 -3.45 2.20 -6.63
CA TRP A 119 -2.43 1.97 -7.68
C TRP A 119 -2.97 2.14 -9.11
N GLN A 120 -4.29 2.08 -9.32
CA GLN A 120 -4.93 2.32 -10.62
C GLN A 120 -5.19 3.80 -10.90
N VAL A 121 -4.98 4.66 -9.90
CA VAL A 121 -5.20 6.10 -9.98
C VAL A 121 -3.83 6.78 -9.94
N GLU A 122 -3.50 7.49 -11.02
CA GLU A 122 -2.22 8.17 -11.17
C GLU A 122 -2.01 9.22 -10.06
N GLY A 123 -0.86 9.17 -9.40
CA GLY A 123 -0.48 10.16 -8.39
C GLY A 123 -1.25 10.07 -7.07
N SER A 124 -1.83 8.91 -6.73
CA SER A 124 -2.45 8.72 -5.41
C SER A 124 -1.42 8.84 -4.29
N ASP A 125 -1.58 9.85 -3.43
CA ASP A 125 -0.73 10.04 -2.25
C ASP A 125 -0.99 8.96 -1.18
N CYS A 126 0.01 8.69 -0.34
CA CYS A 126 -0.09 7.82 0.84
C CYS A 126 -0.88 8.47 2.01
N ASN A 127 -2.14 8.83 1.74
CA ASN A 127 -3.06 9.43 2.71
C ASN A 127 -4.41 8.69 2.71
N PHE A 128 -5.04 8.62 3.88
CA PHE A 128 -6.37 8.02 4.00
C PHE A 128 -7.41 8.85 3.23
N THR A 129 -8.25 8.14 2.48
CA THR A 129 -9.36 8.71 1.72
C THR A 129 -10.70 8.06 2.07
N LEU A 130 -10.66 6.94 2.81
CA LEU A 130 -11.82 6.28 3.38
C LEU A 130 -11.98 6.66 4.86
N SER A 131 -13.21 6.52 5.35
CA SER A 131 -13.52 6.63 6.77
C SER A 131 -14.47 5.49 7.13
N SER A 132 -14.23 4.83 8.25
CA SER A 132 -15.03 3.69 8.70
C SER A 132 -16.50 4.07 8.91
N SER A 133 -16.77 5.32 9.30
CA SER A 133 -18.13 5.84 9.54
C SER A 133 -19.05 5.82 8.30
N SER A 134 -18.48 5.66 7.11
CA SER A 134 -19.24 5.59 5.85
C SER A 134 -19.76 4.19 5.51
N ALA A 135 -19.21 3.14 6.14
CA ALA A 135 -19.49 1.75 5.79
C ALA A 135 -19.78 0.84 6.99
N CYS A 136 -19.19 1.12 8.15
CA CYS A 136 -19.34 0.28 9.33
C CYS A 136 -20.59 0.64 10.13
N ALA A 137 -21.27 -0.39 10.64
CA ALA A 137 -22.34 -0.19 11.62
C ALA A 137 -21.74 0.14 13.00
N PRO A 138 -22.46 0.91 13.84
CA PRO A 138 -22.02 1.27 15.19
C PRO A 138 -21.62 0.09 16.09
#